data_AF-A0A7Y3C4A6-F1
#
_entry.id   AF-A0A7Y3C4A6-F1
#
_cell.length_a   1.000
_cell.length_b   1.000
_cell.length_c   1.000
_cell.angle_alpha   90.00
_cell.angle_beta   90.00
_cell.angle_gamma   90.00
#
_symmetry.space_group_name_H-M   'P 1'
#
loop_
_entity.id
_entity.type
_entity.pdbx_description
1 polymer ?
#
loop_
_entity_poly.entity_id
_entity_poly.type
_entity_poly.pdbx_seq_one_letter_code
_entity_poly.pdbx_strand_id
1 'polypeptide(L)'
;MLGCWGLMAAGSWGCGDVEEEGELREPFGPSHLSAPSKAWLEWVDLEDPGEVWNEEIVLEPIQTSGHGLKIPLGDAGQEFLVVEYRGQIGFDHQLPAAGVLFYHLDESLPLGAKPDPATDDPYPLTLLERDDDDGLLRMATEGGNRGVAADAWGIWEESGKLNYHSSPPLSLNVGGYASAMVHEVRVDGDQAVIVLSTGATPRLVAPSGPFEVMQIRTFEAPVRIAGGRGPYTGVGDLPSGFALEAVGDELVLLGSLSETGPFEYSFRVRDSAGSESETVVVQVSAPIEWEVEQQSLLDMILDDDSDALTPGELAHLDAIGNDNGRYDVGDLRRWLRENGPG
;
A
#
# COMPACT_ATOMS: atom_id res chain seq x y z
N MET A 1 -13.00 16.70 -5.00
CA MET A 1 -12.74 17.83 -4.07
C MET A 1 -11.24 17.90 -3.79
N LEU A 2 -10.67 19.11 -3.63
CA LEU A 2 -9.21 19.31 -3.50
C LEU A 2 -8.79 20.05 -2.22
N GLY A 3 -9.72 20.52 -1.40
CA GLY A 3 -9.40 21.32 -0.22
C GLY A 3 -8.58 22.58 -0.54
N CYS A 4 -7.70 22.93 0.39
CA CYS A 4 -6.82 24.08 0.30
C CYS A 4 -5.55 23.77 -0.52
N TRP A 5 -5.32 22.51 -0.88
CA TRP A 5 -4.20 22.05 -1.71
C TRP A 5 -4.20 22.62 -3.15
N GLY A 6 -5.35 23.09 -3.63
CA GLY A 6 -5.48 23.70 -4.96
C GLY A 6 -6.17 25.07 -4.94
N LEU A 7 -5.58 26.05 -5.64
CA LEU A 7 -6.13 27.39 -5.81
C LEU A 7 -7.60 27.42 -6.26
N MET A 8 -7.96 26.54 -7.21
CA MET A 8 -9.31 26.48 -7.80
C MET A 8 -10.34 25.79 -6.89
N ALA A 9 -9.95 25.44 -5.67
CA ALA A 9 -10.82 24.94 -4.61
C ALA A 9 -10.76 25.89 -3.40
N ALA A 10 -10.56 25.37 -2.19
CA ALA A 10 -10.47 26.20 -0.98
C ALA A 10 -9.12 26.94 -0.87
N GLY A 11 -8.16 26.66 -1.77
CA GLY A 11 -6.82 27.25 -1.77
C GLY A 11 -6.78 28.75 -2.06
N SER A 12 -7.81 29.30 -2.69
CA SER A 12 -7.97 30.76 -2.88
C SER A 12 -8.01 31.57 -1.58
N TRP A 13 -8.29 30.91 -0.45
CA TRP A 13 -8.29 31.49 0.90
C TRP A 13 -7.06 31.06 1.74
N GLY A 14 -6.10 30.37 1.11
CA GLY A 14 -4.95 29.71 1.74
C GLY A 14 -5.29 28.48 2.60
N CYS A 15 -4.27 27.89 3.22
CA CYS A 15 -4.33 26.73 4.11
C CYS A 15 -3.99 27.11 5.55
N GLY A 16 -4.69 26.56 6.55
CA GLY A 16 -4.45 26.78 7.99
C GLY A 16 -5.62 27.43 8.75
N ASP A 17 -5.49 27.47 10.09
CA ASP A 17 -6.54 27.94 11.00
C ASP A 17 -6.79 29.44 10.85
N VAL A 18 -8.07 29.81 10.81
CA VAL A 18 -8.48 31.20 10.96
C VAL A 18 -8.55 31.44 12.46
N GLU A 19 -7.50 31.96 13.09
CA GLU A 19 -7.60 32.35 14.50
C GLU A 19 -8.79 33.32 14.66
N GLU A 20 -9.76 32.91 15.48
CA GLU A 20 -10.83 33.77 15.96
C GLU A 20 -10.24 34.79 16.94
N GLU A 21 -10.57 36.07 16.72
CA GLU A 21 -10.31 37.22 17.59
C GLU A 21 -8.99 38.01 17.40
N GLY A 22 -9.08 39.02 16.53
CA GLY A 22 -8.59 40.36 16.90
C GLY A 22 -7.18 40.77 16.47
N GLU A 23 -6.35 39.87 15.94
CA GLU A 23 -5.04 40.25 15.38
C GLU A 23 -5.10 40.38 13.85
N LEU A 24 -4.45 41.42 13.33
CA LEU A 24 -4.36 41.70 11.89
C LEU A 24 -3.65 40.54 11.20
N ARG A 25 -4.44 39.73 10.48
CA ARG A 25 -4.01 38.53 9.74
C ARG A 25 -2.81 38.82 8.84
N GLU A 26 -1.74 38.04 8.97
CA GLU A 26 -0.82 37.86 7.84
C GLU A 26 -1.65 37.35 6.65
N PRO A 27 -1.45 37.88 5.43
CA PRO A 27 -2.19 37.39 4.28
C PRO A 27 -1.97 35.89 4.16
N PHE A 28 -3.04 35.10 4.34
CA PHE A 28 -2.99 33.74 3.84
C PHE A 28 -2.94 33.86 2.33
N GLY A 29 -1.76 33.62 1.78
CA GLY A 29 -1.57 33.62 0.34
C GLY A 29 -2.45 32.54 -0.27
N PRO A 30 -2.94 32.74 -1.50
CA PRO A 30 -3.51 31.62 -2.23
C PRO A 30 -2.49 30.49 -2.28
N SER A 31 -2.90 29.22 -2.21
CA SER A 31 -2.03 28.11 -2.59
C SER A 31 -1.78 28.11 -4.11
N HIS A 32 -0.76 27.38 -4.57
CA HIS A 32 -0.54 27.20 -6.00
C HIS A 32 -1.73 26.48 -6.67
N LEU A 33 -1.84 26.66 -7.99
CA LEU A 33 -2.62 25.77 -8.85
C LEU A 33 -2.11 24.32 -8.70
N SER A 34 -3.03 23.36 -8.67
CA SER A 34 -2.69 21.94 -8.74
C SER A 34 -2.10 21.57 -10.11
N ALA A 35 -1.31 20.50 -10.16
CA ALA A 35 -0.75 19.94 -11.41
C ALA A 35 -1.79 19.81 -12.53
N PRO A 36 -3.00 19.24 -12.32
CA PRO A 36 -4.02 19.20 -13.37
C PRO A 36 -4.39 20.58 -13.92
N SER A 37 -4.50 21.59 -13.05
CA SER A 37 -4.83 22.95 -13.48
C SER A 37 -3.68 23.62 -14.22
N LYS A 38 -2.43 23.38 -13.80
CA LYS A 38 -1.23 23.88 -14.50
C LYS A 38 -1.08 23.22 -15.88
N ALA A 39 -1.33 21.92 -15.98
CA ALA A 39 -1.28 21.17 -17.23
C ALA A 39 -2.37 21.64 -18.21
N TRP A 40 -3.59 21.88 -17.72
CA TRP A 40 -4.67 22.48 -18.52
C TRP A 40 -4.30 23.84 -19.12
N LEU A 41 -3.50 24.63 -18.39
CA LEU A 41 -3.01 25.94 -18.84
C LEU A 41 -1.72 25.85 -19.68
N GLU A 42 -1.21 24.63 -19.94
CA GLU A 42 0.06 24.39 -20.64
C GLU A 42 1.26 25.03 -19.93
N TRP A 43 1.22 25.12 -18.59
CA TRP A 43 2.33 25.65 -17.77
C TRP A 43 3.32 24.58 -17.34
N VAL A 44 2.86 23.33 -17.30
CA VAL A 44 3.66 22.13 -17.03
C VAL A 44 3.24 21.03 -17.99
N ASP A 45 4.18 20.20 -18.38
CA ASP A 45 3.92 18.96 -19.10
C ASP A 45 3.98 17.80 -18.10
N LEU A 46 2.92 17.01 -18.03
CA LEU A 46 2.88 15.82 -17.17
C LEU A 46 3.48 14.64 -17.92
N GLU A 47 4.46 13.99 -17.32
CA GLU A 47 5.11 12.82 -17.89
C GLU A 47 4.21 11.58 -17.78
N ASP A 48 4.03 10.89 -18.90
CA ASP A 48 3.50 9.53 -18.92
C ASP A 48 4.67 8.56 -18.73
N PRO A 49 4.73 7.80 -17.63
CA PRO A 49 5.81 6.86 -17.37
C PRO A 49 5.85 5.69 -18.37
N GLY A 50 4.80 5.50 -19.18
CA GLY A 50 4.68 4.38 -20.10
C GLY A 50 4.47 3.07 -19.35
N GLU A 51 5.00 1.97 -19.89
CA GLU A 51 4.87 0.64 -19.30
C GLU A 51 6.10 0.31 -18.43
N VAL A 52 5.92 0.31 -17.11
CA VAL A 52 7.00 0.10 -16.13
C VAL A 52 6.63 -0.95 -15.08
N TRP A 53 7.65 -1.56 -14.47
CA TRP A 53 7.53 -2.56 -13.41
C TRP A 53 8.52 -2.26 -12.29
N ASN A 54 8.00 -1.87 -11.12
CA ASN A 54 8.79 -1.52 -9.94
C ASN A 54 9.89 -0.49 -10.26
N GLU A 55 9.53 0.52 -11.05
CA GLU A 55 10.44 1.59 -11.45
C GLU A 55 10.44 2.70 -10.41
N GLU A 56 11.62 3.21 -10.09
CA GLU A 56 11.78 4.35 -9.19
C GLU A 56 11.74 5.65 -9.99
N ILE A 57 10.79 6.53 -9.64
CA ILE A 57 10.63 7.85 -10.23
C ILE A 57 10.83 8.91 -9.15
N VAL A 58 11.71 9.88 -9.44
CA VAL A 58 12.01 11.00 -8.54
C VAL A 58 11.30 12.25 -9.03
N LEU A 59 10.62 12.95 -8.12
CA LEU A 59 9.96 14.23 -8.38
C LEU A 59 10.53 15.32 -7.46
N GLU A 60 11.03 16.42 -8.02
CA GLU A 60 11.28 17.65 -7.25
C GLU A 60 10.00 18.50 -7.13
N PRO A 61 9.95 19.48 -6.20
CA PRO A 61 8.76 20.30 -5.99
C PRO A 61 8.30 20.93 -7.30
N ILE A 62 7.06 20.63 -7.69
CA ILE A 62 6.51 21.08 -8.98
C ILE A 62 6.46 22.61 -9.08
N GLN A 63 6.51 23.33 -7.95
CA GLN A 63 6.60 24.80 -7.94
C GLN A 63 7.89 25.31 -8.59
N THR A 64 8.95 24.51 -8.61
CA THR A 64 10.27 24.86 -9.15
C THR A 64 10.70 24.01 -10.34
N SER A 65 10.34 22.73 -10.37
CA SER A 65 10.72 21.81 -11.46
C SER A 65 9.76 21.86 -12.64
N GLY A 66 8.47 22.07 -12.36
CA GLY A 66 7.40 21.86 -13.34
C GLY A 66 7.18 20.39 -13.71
N HIS A 67 7.80 19.45 -13.00
CA HIS A 67 7.71 18.01 -13.28
C HIS A 67 6.62 17.35 -12.42
N GLY A 68 5.80 16.53 -13.06
CA GLY A 68 4.75 15.73 -12.45
C GLY A 68 4.36 14.58 -13.38
N LEU A 69 3.56 13.63 -12.89
CA LEU A 69 3.20 12.42 -13.62
C LEU A 69 1.73 12.42 -14.04
N LYS A 70 1.43 11.78 -15.17
CA LYS A 70 0.09 11.35 -15.58
C LYS A 70 0.13 9.83 -15.76
N ILE A 71 -0.49 9.09 -14.84
CA ILE A 71 -0.44 7.63 -14.75
C ILE A 71 -1.80 7.05 -15.17
N PRO A 72 -1.92 6.40 -16.34
CA PRO A 72 -3.16 5.74 -16.75
C PRO A 72 -3.60 4.64 -15.78
N LEU A 73 -4.88 4.60 -15.41
CA LEU A 73 -5.43 3.57 -14.52
C LEU A 73 -6.11 2.42 -15.26
N GLY A 74 -6.57 2.64 -16.49
CA GLY A 74 -7.25 1.62 -17.29
C GLY A 74 -6.91 1.69 -18.78
N ASP A 75 -7.31 0.66 -19.53
CA ASP A 75 -6.94 0.47 -20.95
C ASP A 75 -7.37 1.63 -21.86
N ALA A 76 -8.44 2.33 -21.50
CA ALA A 76 -8.95 3.45 -22.28
C ALA A 76 -8.11 4.73 -22.12
N GLY A 77 -7.29 4.83 -21.06
CA GLY A 77 -6.48 6.01 -20.75
C GLY A 77 -7.27 7.28 -20.41
N GLN A 78 -8.60 7.17 -20.23
CA GLN A 78 -9.47 8.30 -19.88
C GLN A 78 -9.48 8.58 -18.37
N GLU A 79 -9.16 7.56 -17.58
CA GLU A 79 -9.06 7.64 -16.13
C GLU A 79 -7.60 7.44 -15.73
N PHE A 80 -7.08 8.37 -14.92
CA PHE A 80 -5.65 8.45 -14.61
C PHE A 80 -5.39 9.16 -13.27
N LEU A 81 -4.23 8.90 -12.69
CA LEU A 81 -3.69 9.72 -11.61
C LEU A 81 -2.85 10.84 -12.19
N VAL A 82 -2.98 12.04 -11.65
CA VAL A 82 -1.96 13.08 -11.77
C VAL A 82 -1.21 13.17 -10.46
N VAL A 83 0.12 13.08 -10.51
CA VAL A 83 0.96 13.06 -9.32
C VAL A 83 1.89 14.26 -9.33
N GLU A 84 1.93 14.98 -8.20
CA GLU A 84 2.89 16.06 -7.99
C GLU A 84 3.51 15.97 -6.60
N TYR A 85 4.76 16.41 -6.47
CA TYR A 85 5.36 16.71 -5.18
C TYR A 85 5.24 18.21 -4.90
N ARG A 86 4.70 18.57 -3.73
CA ARG A 86 4.51 19.96 -3.29
C ARG A 86 5.36 20.23 -2.06
N GLY A 87 6.32 21.15 -2.19
CA GLY A 87 7.03 21.72 -1.04
C GLY A 87 6.28 22.91 -0.41
N GLN A 88 6.57 23.26 0.84
CA GLN A 88 6.08 24.49 1.49
C GLN A 88 6.86 25.72 1.01
N ILE A 89 6.79 26.02 -0.29
CA ILE A 89 7.59 27.06 -0.96
C ILE A 89 6.68 28.15 -1.52
N GLY A 90 7.06 29.41 -1.35
CA GLY A 90 6.34 30.55 -1.93
C GLY A 90 4.90 30.65 -1.45
N PHE A 91 3.95 30.58 -2.38
CA PHE A 91 2.51 30.63 -2.08
C PHE A 91 2.02 29.39 -1.29
N ASP A 92 2.79 28.30 -1.28
CA ASP A 92 2.47 27.07 -0.55
C ASP A 92 3.09 26.98 0.85
N HIS A 93 3.72 28.05 1.37
CA HIS A 93 4.36 28.03 2.69
C HIS A 93 3.41 27.67 3.85
N GLN A 94 2.08 27.77 3.65
CA GLN A 94 1.06 27.42 4.64
C GLN A 94 0.34 26.10 4.35
N LEU A 95 0.73 25.33 3.34
CA LEU A 95 0.16 24.00 3.15
C LEU A 95 0.31 23.18 4.45
N PRO A 96 -0.64 22.31 4.81
CA PRO A 96 -0.57 21.54 6.06
C PRO A 96 0.69 20.68 6.18
N ALA A 97 1.23 20.22 5.05
CA ALA A 97 2.52 19.53 4.95
C ALA A 97 3.12 19.70 3.55
N ALA A 98 4.44 19.50 3.43
CA ALA A 98 5.05 19.14 2.16
C ALA A 98 4.85 17.64 1.92
N GLY A 99 4.57 17.24 0.67
CA GLY A 99 4.29 15.84 0.36
C GLY A 99 3.83 15.62 -1.07
N VAL A 100 3.61 14.36 -1.41
CA VAL A 100 3.09 13.93 -2.72
C VAL A 100 1.57 13.97 -2.70
N LEU A 101 0.97 14.53 -3.75
CA LEU A 101 -0.47 14.59 -3.94
C LEU A 101 -0.86 13.74 -5.15
N PHE A 102 -1.82 12.83 -4.95
CA PHE A 102 -2.43 12.04 -6.01
C PHE A 102 -3.80 12.59 -6.35
N TYR A 103 -3.95 13.13 -7.57
CA TYR A 103 -5.25 13.53 -8.09
C TYR A 103 -5.83 12.41 -8.93
N HIS A 104 -7.04 11.96 -8.63
CA HIS A 104 -7.78 11.04 -9.49
C HIS A 104 -8.63 11.84 -10.48
N LEU A 105 -8.43 11.59 -11.78
CA LEU A 105 -9.17 12.25 -12.86
C LEU A 105 -9.82 11.23 -13.79
N ASP A 106 -11.02 11.57 -14.25
CA ASP A 106 -11.75 10.83 -15.27
C ASP A 106 -12.28 11.78 -16.35
N GLU A 107 -11.62 11.76 -17.51
CA GLU A 107 -11.95 12.55 -18.69
C GLU A 107 -13.17 12.00 -19.45
N SER A 108 -13.70 10.83 -19.09
CA SER A 108 -14.98 10.36 -19.64
C SER A 108 -16.17 11.14 -19.07
N LEU A 109 -15.99 11.77 -17.90
CA LEU A 109 -16.98 12.62 -17.28
C LEU A 109 -16.90 14.07 -17.80
N PRO A 110 -18.04 14.72 -18.08
CA PRO A 110 -18.05 16.11 -18.52
C PRO A 110 -17.43 17.07 -17.49
N LEU A 111 -16.72 18.08 -17.97
CA LEU A 111 -16.28 19.19 -17.12
C LEU A 111 -17.49 19.85 -16.44
N GLY A 112 -17.47 19.86 -15.10
CA GLY A 112 -18.57 20.39 -14.29
C GLY A 112 -19.68 19.38 -13.98
N ALA A 113 -19.49 18.10 -14.32
CA ALA A 113 -20.34 17.03 -13.78
C ALA A 113 -20.35 17.15 -12.24
N LYS A 114 -21.56 17.14 -11.69
CA LYS A 114 -21.78 17.12 -10.25
C LYS A 114 -21.85 15.64 -9.83
N PRO A 115 -21.28 15.28 -8.68
CA PRO A 115 -21.50 13.95 -8.16
C PRO A 115 -23.00 13.76 -7.90
N ASP A 116 -23.49 12.55 -8.13
CA ASP A 116 -24.88 12.18 -7.84
C ASP A 116 -24.88 10.90 -6.98
N PRO A 117 -25.16 11.02 -5.68
CA PRO A 117 -25.21 9.87 -4.77
C PRO A 117 -26.28 8.84 -5.14
N ALA A 118 -27.27 9.19 -5.96
CA ALA A 118 -28.31 8.25 -6.41
C ALA A 118 -27.83 7.33 -7.54
N THR A 119 -26.86 7.79 -8.32
CA THR A 119 -26.24 7.04 -9.42
C THR A 119 -24.81 6.60 -9.12
N ASP A 120 -24.28 7.01 -7.97
CA ASP A 120 -22.89 6.81 -7.55
C ASP A 120 -21.89 7.50 -8.51
N ASP A 121 -22.33 8.59 -9.16
CA ASP A 121 -21.47 9.35 -10.06
C ASP A 121 -20.40 10.10 -9.24
N PRO A 122 -19.10 9.88 -9.50
CA PRO A 122 -18.03 10.53 -8.76
C PRO A 122 -17.76 11.95 -9.28
N TYR A 123 -16.89 12.67 -8.57
CA TYR A 123 -16.31 13.90 -9.11
C TYR A 123 -15.32 13.56 -10.24
N PRO A 124 -15.29 14.33 -11.35
CA PRO A 124 -14.28 14.16 -12.40
C PRO A 124 -12.82 14.43 -11.96
N LEU A 125 -12.65 15.08 -10.81
CA LEU A 125 -11.37 15.42 -10.21
C LEU A 125 -11.46 15.40 -8.67
N THR A 126 -10.70 14.51 -8.04
CA THR A 126 -10.54 14.42 -6.58
C THR A 126 -9.08 14.36 -6.20
N LEU A 127 -8.76 14.81 -4.98
CA LEU A 127 -7.52 14.43 -4.32
C LEU A 127 -7.77 13.09 -3.60
N LEU A 128 -6.86 12.14 -3.76
CA LEU A 128 -6.86 10.90 -2.97
C LEU A 128 -6.14 11.17 -1.65
N GLU A 129 -6.92 11.37 -0.60
CA GLU A 129 -6.45 11.59 0.78
C GLU A 129 -5.74 10.32 1.27
N ARG A 130 -4.48 10.42 1.70
CA ARG A 130 -3.69 9.26 2.15
C ARG A 130 -4.33 8.53 3.32
N ASP A 131 -4.95 9.25 4.24
CA ASP A 131 -5.59 8.72 5.45
C ASP A 131 -7.03 8.22 5.23
N ASP A 132 -7.55 8.32 4.01
CA ASP A 132 -8.85 7.75 3.60
C ASP A 132 -10.03 8.20 4.47
N ASP A 133 -9.97 9.40 5.03
CA ASP A 133 -10.95 9.88 6.00
C ASP A 133 -12.14 10.65 5.37
N ASP A 134 -12.12 10.84 4.05
CA ASP A 134 -13.02 11.69 3.23
C ASP A 134 -13.20 13.13 3.76
N GLY A 135 -12.22 13.65 4.51
CA GLY A 135 -12.29 14.95 5.14
C GLY A 135 -12.57 16.08 4.15
N LEU A 136 -12.04 15.98 2.93
CA LEU A 136 -12.25 16.95 1.86
C LEU A 136 -13.61 16.85 1.15
N LEU A 137 -14.34 15.75 1.32
CA LEU A 137 -15.68 15.55 0.72
C LEU A 137 -16.81 15.98 1.65
N ARG A 138 -16.55 16.08 2.95
CA ARG A 138 -17.55 16.37 3.98
C ARG A 138 -17.66 17.87 4.29
N MET A 139 -18.81 18.30 4.79
CA MET A 139 -18.97 19.64 5.34
C MET A 139 -18.43 19.69 6.78
N ALA A 140 -18.12 20.89 7.31
CA ALA A 140 -17.56 21.05 8.66
C ALA A 140 -18.44 20.41 9.76
N THR A 141 -19.76 20.43 9.63
CA THR A 141 -20.68 19.80 10.58
C THR A 141 -20.68 18.27 10.54
N GLU A 142 -20.11 17.69 9.49
CA GLU A 142 -19.99 16.24 9.26
C GLU A 142 -18.56 15.75 9.55
N GLY A 143 -17.71 16.60 10.13
CA GLY A 143 -16.29 16.32 10.39
C GLY A 143 -15.37 16.66 9.22
N GLY A 144 -15.87 17.33 8.17
CA GLY A 144 -15.04 17.76 7.05
C GLY A 144 -14.02 18.83 7.42
N ASN A 145 -12.89 18.81 6.72
CA ASN A 145 -11.78 19.71 6.93
C ASN A 145 -11.36 20.39 5.60
N ARG A 146 -10.51 21.41 5.66
CA ARG A 146 -10.05 22.14 4.46
C ARG A 146 -8.80 21.53 3.84
N GLY A 147 -8.29 20.45 4.40
CA GLY A 147 -7.04 19.80 4.10
C GLY A 147 -6.19 19.75 5.36
N VAL A 148 -5.69 18.57 5.72
CA VAL A 148 -4.80 18.35 6.85
C VAL A 148 -3.50 17.71 6.38
N ALA A 149 -2.48 17.68 7.23
CA ALA A 149 -1.20 17.09 6.86
C ALA A 149 -1.37 15.63 6.39
N ALA A 150 -2.29 14.90 7.03
CA ALA A 150 -2.53 13.49 6.81
C ALA A 150 -3.00 13.13 5.39
N ASP A 151 -3.57 14.09 4.63
CA ASP A 151 -3.99 13.90 3.24
C ASP A 151 -2.80 13.63 2.29
N ALA A 152 -1.61 14.17 2.61
CA ALA A 152 -0.44 14.12 1.75
C ALA A 152 0.36 12.81 1.93
N TRP A 153 0.90 12.31 0.82
CA TRP A 153 1.68 11.08 0.78
C TRP A 153 3.18 11.34 0.99
N GLY A 154 3.88 10.34 1.51
CA GLY A 154 5.33 10.42 1.79
C GLY A 154 5.69 11.30 2.98
N ILE A 155 4.75 11.51 3.91
CA ILE A 155 4.98 12.22 5.18
C ILE A 155 5.26 11.22 6.32
N TRP A 156 5.94 11.68 7.37
CA TRP A 156 6.16 10.97 8.64
C TRP A 156 7.00 9.68 8.56
N GLU A 157 7.95 9.60 7.62
CA GLU A 157 8.86 8.44 7.44
C GLU A 157 8.15 7.12 7.11
N GLU A 158 6.83 7.15 6.87
CA GLU A 158 6.05 6.00 6.44
C GLU A 158 5.99 5.94 4.91
N SER A 159 6.42 4.81 4.34
CA SER A 159 6.23 4.57 2.91
C SER A 159 4.75 4.36 2.60
N GLY A 160 4.15 5.26 1.83
CA GLY A 160 2.77 5.10 1.38
C GLY A 160 2.66 4.06 0.26
N LYS A 161 1.63 3.20 0.30
CA LYS A 161 1.26 2.29 -0.79
C LYS A 161 -0.12 2.64 -1.33
N LEU A 162 -0.30 2.62 -2.65
CA LEU A 162 -1.59 2.84 -3.30
C LEU A 162 -1.83 1.75 -4.36
N ASN A 163 -2.72 0.82 -4.06
CA ASN A 163 -3.11 -0.32 -4.90
C ASN A 163 -4.56 -0.75 -4.58
N TYR A 164 -5.04 -1.84 -5.18
CA TYR A 164 -6.45 -2.26 -4.98
C TYR A 164 -6.83 -2.66 -3.53
N HIS A 165 -5.84 -2.93 -2.67
CA HIS A 165 -6.01 -3.40 -1.29
C HIS A 165 -5.63 -2.33 -0.25
N SER A 166 -5.07 -1.20 -0.66
CA SER A 166 -4.77 -0.10 0.26
C SER A 166 -6.04 0.61 0.74
N SER A 167 -5.88 1.50 1.72
CA SER A 167 -6.91 2.44 2.19
C SER A 167 -6.28 3.83 2.06
N PRO A 168 -6.68 4.67 1.08
CA PRO A 168 -7.72 4.42 0.07
C PRO A 168 -7.32 3.32 -0.93
N PRO A 169 -8.29 2.56 -1.48
CA PRO A 169 -8.02 1.62 -2.55
C PRO A 169 -7.90 2.37 -3.89
N LEU A 170 -7.01 1.89 -4.76
CA LEU A 170 -6.92 2.37 -6.13
C LEU A 170 -7.85 1.56 -7.05
N SER A 171 -8.95 2.19 -7.45
CA SER A 171 -9.96 1.64 -8.33
C SER A 171 -10.35 2.61 -9.44
N LEU A 172 -10.98 2.07 -10.48
CA LEU A 172 -11.68 2.83 -11.49
C LEU A 172 -13.06 3.25 -10.95
N ASN A 173 -13.55 4.42 -11.36
CA ASN A 173 -14.86 4.97 -11.01
C ASN A 173 -16.01 4.00 -11.32
N VAL A 174 -15.88 3.18 -12.37
CA VAL A 174 -16.87 2.17 -12.77
C VAL A 174 -16.78 0.85 -11.96
N GLY A 175 -16.01 0.82 -10.87
CA GLY A 175 -15.89 -0.34 -9.97
C GLY A 175 -14.91 -1.43 -10.44
N GLY A 176 -13.95 -1.07 -11.29
CA GLY A 176 -12.89 -1.97 -11.78
C GLY A 176 -11.55 -1.77 -11.06
N TYR A 177 -10.63 -2.72 -11.23
CA TYR A 177 -9.28 -2.61 -10.68
C TYR A 177 -8.37 -1.83 -11.62
N ALA A 178 -7.61 -0.89 -11.07
CA ALA A 178 -6.59 -0.19 -11.81
C ALA A 178 -5.46 -1.13 -12.26
N SER A 179 -4.85 -0.85 -13.42
CA SER A 179 -3.61 -1.50 -13.87
C SER A 179 -2.34 -0.87 -13.31
N ALA A 180 -2.45 0.29 -12.67
CA ALA A 180 -1.33 0.95 -12.01
C ALA A 180 -1.24 0.56 -10.53
N MET A 181 -0.02 0.53 -10.00
CA MET A 181 0.27 0.28 -8.59
C MET A 181 1.40 1.16 -8.11
N VAL A 182 1.18 1.87 -7.02
CA VAL A 182 2.23 2.61 -6.32
C VAL A 182 2.68 1.76 -5.13
N HIS A 183 3.87 1.20 -5.26
CA HIS A 183 4.48 0.31 -4.26
C HIS A 183 5.07 1.06 -3.08
N GLU A 184 5.46 2.32 -3.32
CA GLU A 184 6.14 3.13 -2.34
C GLU A 184 6.00 4.61 -2.70
N VAL A 185 5.77 5.43 -1.70
CA VAL A 185 5.88 6.88 -1.76
C VAL A 185 6.64 7.33 -0.53
N ARG A 186 7.78 7.96 -0.74
CA ARG A 186 8.59 8.55 0.33
C ARG A 186 9.15 9.90 -0.09
N VAL A 187 9.54 10.71 0.88
CA VAL A 187 10.19 12.00 0.64
C VAL A 187 11.57 11.96 1.28
N ASP A 188 12.59 12.12 0.44
CA ASP A 188 14.00 12.14 0.80
C ASP A 188 14.51 13.58 0.69
N GLY A 189 14.56 14.30 1.81
CA GLY A 189 14.98 15.70 1.80
C GLY A 189 13.97 16.58 1.06
N ASP A 190 14.38 17.12 -0.10
CA ASP A 190 13.57 17.98 -0.97
C ASP A 190 13.11 17.27 -2.25
N GLN A 191 13.15 15.93 -2.30
CA GLN A 191 12.67 15.14 -3.43
C GLN A 191 11.69 14.07 -2.96
N ALA A 192 10.66 13.81 -3.75
CA ALA A 192 9.81 12.65 -3.56
C ALA A 192 10.31 11.49 -4.43
N VAL A 193 10.23 10.27 -3.88
CA VAL A 193 10.50 9.04 -4.60
C VAL A 193 9.24 8.20 -4.64
N ILE A 194 8.86 7.77 -5.84
CA ILE A 194 7.68 6.96 -6.11
C ILE A 194 8.14 5.68 -6.79
N VAL A 195 7.80 4.52 -6.23
CA VAL A 195 8.04 3.23 -6.87
C VAL A 195 6.75 2.77 -7.55
N LEU A 196 6.76 2.68 -8.88
CA LEU A 196 5.57 2.54 -9.71
C LEU A 196 5.61 1.29 -10.60
N SER A 197 4.45 0.66 -10.77
CA SER A 197 4.18 -0.26 -11.87
C SER A 197 2.94 0.15 -12.64
N THR A 198 3.01 0.07 -13.96
CA THR A 198 1.89 0.30 -14.91
C THR A 198 1.76 -0.82 -15.94
N GLY A 199 2.69 -1.79 -15.90
CA GLY A 199 2.69 -2.95 -16.77
C GLY A 199 1.38 -3.71 -16.79
N ALA A 200 0.89 -4.07 -17.98
CA ALA A 200 -0.40 -4.74 -18.12
C ALA A 200 -0.38 -6.21 -17.64
N THR A 201 0.82 -6.80 -17.54
CA THR A 201 1.01 -8.17 -17.06
C THR A 201 1.73 -8.18 -15.71
N PRO A 202 1.34 -9.05 -14.78
CA PRO A 202 2.02 -9.14 -13.49
C PRO A 202 3.42 -9.73 -13.63
N ARG A 203 4.34 -9.26 -12.80
CA ARG A 203 5.70 -9.80 -12.62
C ARG A 203 5.97 -9.98 -11.14
N LEU A 204 6.70 -11.02 -10.78
CA LEU A 204 7.23 -11.17 -9.44
C LEU A 204 8.64 -10.57 -9.40
N VAL A 205 8.87 -9.61 -8.53
CA VAL A 205 10.19 -9.03 -8.30
C VAL A 205 10.99 -10.03 -7.48
N ALA A 206 11.96 -10.67 -8.11
CA ALA A 206 12.75 -11.71 -7.48
C ALA A 206 13.47 -11.18 -6.23
N PRO A 207 13.45 -11.91 -5.10
CA PRO A 207 14.20 -11.52 -3.92
C PRO A 207 15.70 -11.53 -4.20
N SER A 208 16.44 -10.62 -3.56
CA SER A 208 17.89 -10.49 -3.75
C SER A 208 18.72 -11.58 -3.03
N GLY A 209 18.09 -12.32 -2.12
CA GLY A 209 18.72 -13.39 -1.34
C GLY A 209 17.69 -14.35 -0.75
N PRO A 210 18.15 -15.41 -0.05
CA PRO A 210 17.26 -16.34 0.62
C PRO A 210 16.53 -15.68 1.79
N PHE A 211 15.31 -16.13 2.06
CA PHE A 211 14.62 -15.83 3.31
C PHE A 211 15.18 -16.73 4.41
N GLU A 212 15.77 -16.13 5.44
CA GLU A 212 16.18 -16.85 6.64
C GLU A 212 15.04 -16.86 7.66
N VAL A 213 14.59 -18.06 8.04
CA VAL A 213 13.44 -18.26 8.92
C VAL A 213 13.83 -19.10 10.14
N MET A 214 12.98 -19.08 11.15
CA MET A 214 13.09 -20.00 12.28
C MET A 214 12.50 -21.36 11.93
N GLN A 215 13.12 -22.43 12.40
CA GLN A 215 12.54 -23.76 12.28
C GLN A 215 11.17 -23.82 12.96
N ILE A 216 10.31 -24.71 12.47
CA ILE A 216 9.00 -25.09 13.03
C ILE A 216 7.94 -23.98 12.99
N ARG A 217 8.32 -22.72 13.28
CA ARG A 217 7.45 -21.55 13.15
C ARG A 217 6.89 -21.42 11.75
N THR A 218 5.64 -20.96 11.69
CA THR A 218 5.11 -20.43 10.44
C THR A 218 5.91 -19.20 10.05
N PHE A 219 6.44 -19.20 8.83
CA PHE A 219 7.13 -18.06 8.26
C PHE A 219 6.27 -17.41 7.17
N GLU A 220 6.58 -16.15 6.91
CA GLU A 220 6.06 -15.37 5.79
C GLU A 220 7.23 -14.96 4.92
N ALA A 221 7.20 -15.32 3.64
CA ALA A 221 8.19 -14.91 2.66
C ALA A 221 7.49 -14.11 1.56
N PRO A 222 7.33 -12.78 1.73
CA PRO A 222 6.64 -11.92 0.77
C PRO A 222 7.51 -11.70 -0.48
N VAL A 223 6.89 -11.89 -1.65
CA VAL A 223 7.48 -11.53 -2.95
C VAL A 223 6.63 -10.45 -3.58
N ARG A 224 7.24 -9.31 -3.91
CA ARG A 224 6.51 -8.19 -4.51
C ARG A 224 5.99 -8.55 -5.90
N ILE A 225 4.73 -8.20 -6.15
CA ILE A 225 4.06 -8.24 -7.44
C ILE A 225 4.17 -6.84 -8.06
N ALA A 226 4.68 -6.76 -9.28
CA ALA A 226 4.76 -5.55 -10.08
C ALA A 226 3.84 -5.65 -11.30
N GLY A 227 2.91 -4.71 -11.46
CA GLY A 227 1.99 -4.64 -12.60
C GLY A 227 0.88 -5.70 -12.60
N GLY A 228 0.09 -5.73 -13.67
CA GLY A 228 -1.14 -6.50 -13.75
C GLY A 228 -2.28 -5.84 -12.97
N ARG A 229 -3.42 -6.53 -12.88
CA ARG A 229 -4.60 -6.07 -12.13
C ARG A 229 -4.88 -6.96 -10.94
N GLY A 230 -4.87 -6.39 -9.74
CA GLY A 230 -5.39 -7.10 -8.58
C GLY A 230 -6.88 -7.45 -8.71
N PRO A 231 -7.44 -8.28 -7.81
CA PRO A 231 -6.74 -9.13 -6.87
C PRO A 231 -5.96 -10.25 -7.57
N TYR A 232 -4.94 -10.75 -6.88
CA TYR A 232 -4.04 -11.77 -7.40
C TYR A 232 -4.32 -13.15 -6.81
N THR A 233 -3.85 -14.19 -7.50
CA THR A 233 -3.88 -15.57 -7.02
C THR A 233 -2.54 -16.23 -7.28
N GLY A 234 -1.96 -16.86 -6.26
CA GLY A 234 -0.75 -17.66 -6.41
C GLY A 234 -1.00 -18.91 -7.25
N VAL A 235 -0.07 -19.23 -8.16
CA VAL A 235 -0.13 -20.41 -9.02
C VAL A 235 1.18 -21.18 -8.88
N GLY A 236 1.10 -22.40 -8.35
CA GLY A 236 2.26 -23.28 -8.20
C GLY A 236 1.90 -24.58 -7.48
N ASP A 237 2.74 -25.59 -7.65
CA ASP A 237 2.65 -26.84 -6.90
C ASP A 237 3.52 -26.71 -5.65
N LEU A 238 2.90 -26.43 -4.51
CA LEU A 238 3.60 -26.32 -3.23
C LEU A 238 3.51 -27.62 -2.42
N PRO A 239 4.51 -27.92 -1.57
CA PRO A 239 4.41 -29.04 -0.63
C PRO A 239 3.23 -28.89 0.34
N SER A 240 2.78 -30.00 0.91
CA SER A 240 1.73 -29.99 1.94
C SER A 240 2.14 -29.10 3.12
N GLY A 241 1.21 -28.26 3.60
CA GLY A 241 1.47 -27.31 4.69
C GLY A 241 2.01 -25.95 4.22
N PHE A 242 2.23 -25.77 2.92
CA PHE A 242 2.59 -24.47 2.33
C PHE A 242 1.42 -23.87 1.57
N ALA A 243 1.35 -22.54 1.56
CA ALA A 243 0.31 -21.79 0.86
C ALA A 243 0.89 -20.53 0.20
N LEU A 244 0.20 -20.03 -0.81
CA LEU A 244 0.42 -18.70 -1.37
C LEU A 244 -0.78 -17.84 -1.02
N GLU A 245 -0.53 -16.69 -0.42
CA GLU A 245 -1.55 -15.69 -0.13
C GLU A 245 -1.17 -14.37 -0.79
N ALA A 246 -2.11 -13.74 -1.48
CA ALA A 246 -1.88 -12.43 -2.11
C ALA A 246 -2.47 -11.33 -1.26
N VAL A 247 -1.64 -10.36 -0.87
CA VAL A 247 -2.03 -9.20 -0.06
C VAL A 247 -1.54 -7.94 -0.77
N GLY A 248 -2.47 -7.17 -1.34
CA GLY A 248 -2.14 -5.98 -2.13
C GLY A 248 -1.13 -6.27 -3.25
N ASP A 249 0.05 -5.67 -3.15
CA ASP A 249 1.13 -5.82 -4.11
C ASP A 249 2.15 -6.91 -3.74
N GLU A 250 1.79 -7.86 -2.89
CA GLU A 250 2.67 -8.94 -2.42
C GLU A 250 2.02 -10.31 -2.57
N LEU A 251 2.82 -11.30 -3.00
CA LEU A 251 2.51 -12.71 -2.94
C LEU A 251 3.35 -13.35 -1.82
N VAL A 252 2.70 -13.71 -0.73
CA VAL A 252 3.32 -14.25 0.48
C VAL A 252 3.34 -15.76 0.41
N LEU A 253 4.54 -16.35 0.44
CA LEU A 253 4.72 -17.78 0.67
C LEU A 253 4.65 -18.04 2.18
N LEU A 254 3.67 -18.83 2.58
CA LEU A 254 3.43 -19.28 3.94
C LEU A 254 3.82 -20.74 4.08
N GLY A 255 4.42 -21.12 5.21
CA GLY A 255 4.74 -22.51 5.52
C GLY A 255 5.57 -22.64 6.79
N SER A 256 6.05 -23.85 7.07
CA SER A 256 7.00 -24.12 8.17
C SER A 256 8.06 -25.13 7.73
N LEU A 257 9.26 -25.02 8.32
CA LEU A 257 10.41 -25.87 8.00
C LEU A 257 10.94 -26.55 9.25
N SER A 258 10.99 -27.88 9.27
CA SER A 258 11.55 -28.64 10.40
C SER A 258 13.03 -28.97 10.26
N GLU A 259 13.61 -28.79 9.07
CA GLU A 259 15.00 -29.13 8.78
C GLU A 259 15.79 -27.89 8.36
N THR A 260 17.08 -27.88 8.68
CA THR A 260 18.01 -26.87 8.16
C THR A 260 18.37 -27.21 6.72
N GLY A 261 18.13 -26.27 5.81
CA GLY A 261 18.61 -26.37 4.44
C GLY A 261 18.08 -25.21 3.60
N PRO A 262 18.72 -24.90 2.47
CA PRO A 262 18.06 -24.10 1.46
C PRO A 262 17.00 -24.96 0.77
N PHE A 263 15.75 -24.50 0.81
CA PHE A 263 14.63 -25.06 0.08
C PHE A 263 14.23 -24.09 -1.03
N GLU A 264 14.00 -24.62 -2.22
CA GLU A 264 13.59 -23.82 -3.38
C GLU A 264 12.11 -24.03 -3.65
N TYR A 265 11.37 -22.93 -3.75
CA TYR A 265 9.94 -22.93 -4.08
C TYR A 265 9.73 -22.14 -5.36
N SER A 266 9.11 -22.79 -6.35
CA SER A 266 8.81 -22.17 -7.64
C SER A 266 7.33 -21.88 -7.78
N PHE A 267 6.97 -20.63 -8.08
CA PHE A 267 5.57 -20.24 -8.26
C PHE A 267 5.43 -19.04 -9.22
N ARG A 268 4.20 -18.76 -9.60
CA ARG A 268 3.76 -17.63 -10.42
C ARG A 268 2.64 -16.90 -9.69
N VAL A 269 2.29 -15.73 -10.21
CA VAL A 269 1.06 -15.04 -9.83
C VAL A 269 0.15 -14.90 -11.05
N ARG A 270 -1.16 -15.06 -10.84
CA ARG A 270 -2.20 -14.75 -11.82
C ARG A 270 -2.97 -13.52 -11.36
N ASP A 271 -3.21 -12.60 -12.28
CA ASP A 271 -3.99 -11.39 -12.04
C ASP A 271 -5.51 -11.61 -12.28
N SER A 272 -6.33 -10.60 -11.99
CA SER A 272 -7.78 -10.68 -12.15
C SER A 272 -8.26 -10.70 -13.61
N ALA A 273 -7.40 -10.30 -14.55
CA ALA A 273 -7.63 -10.40 -15.99
C ALA A 273 -7.25 -11.79 -16.56
N GLY A 274 -6.63 -12.65 -15.75
CA GLY A 274 -6.20 -14.00 -16.12
C GLY A 274 -4.79 -14.08 -16.69
N SER A 275 -4.03 -12.98 -16.70
CA SER A 275 -2.61 -12.96 -17.08
C SER A 275 -1.75 -13.60 -15.99
N GLU A 276 -0.74 -14.37 -16.38
CA GLU A 276 0.22 -14.99 -15.45
C GLU A 276 1.61 -14.36 -15.58
N SER A 277 2.33 -14.27 -14.47
CA SER A 277 3.73 -13.86 -14.44
C SER A 277 4.66 -14.96 -14.95
N GLU A 278 5.94 -14.62 -15.16
CA GLU A 278 6.99 -15.63 -15.21
C GLU A 278 7.11 -16.37 -13.87
N THR A 279 7.67 -17.58 -13.90
CA THR A 279 7.96 -18.35 -12.68
C THR A 279 9.14 -17.74 -11.94
N VAL A 280 8.92 -17.40 -10.66
CA VAL A 280 9.98 -17.04 -9.73
C VAL A 280 10.40 -18.26 -8.92
N VAL A 281 11.66 -18.29 -8.52
CA VAL A 281 12.18 -19.26 -7.54
C VAL A 281 12.60 -18.49 -6.30
N VAL A 282 12.01 -18.85 -5.17
CA VAL A 282 12.36 -18.33 -3.86
C VAL A 282 13.17 -19.38 -3.11
N GLN A 283 14.27 -18.94 -2.51
CA GLN A 283 15.05 -19.76 -1.58
C GLN A 283 14.65 -19.40 -0.15
N VAL A 284 14.30 -20.42 0.64
CA VAL A 284 14.02 -20.27 2.08
C VAL A 284 14.97 -21.18 2.83
N SER A 285 15.63 -20.67 3.86
CA SER A 285 16.49 -21.44 4.75
C SER A 285 16.05 -21.29 6.19
N ALA A 286 16.14 -22.36 6.97
CA ALA A 286 15.86 -22.34 8.41
C ALA A 286 17.14 -22.53 9.24
N PRO A 287 18.06 -21.54 9.28
CA PRO A 287 19.31 -21.64 10.04
C PRO A 287 19.11 -21.40 11.54
N ILE A 288 17.98 -20.82 11.94
CA ILE A 288 17.67 -20.48 13.32
C ILE A 288 16.88 -21.66 13.92
N GLU A 289 17.44 -22.29 14.96
CA GLU A 289 16.74 -23.34 15.70
C GLU A 289 15.53 -22.77 16.44
N TRP A 290 14.50 -23.59 16.57
CA TRP A 290 13.30 -23.23 17.32
C TRP A 290 13.55 -23.37 18.82
N GLU A 291 13.52 -22.25 19.53
CA GLU A 291 13.53 -22.22 20.99
C GLU A 291 12.15 -21.77 21.49
N VAL A 292 11.43 -22.66 22.17
CA VAL A 292 10.10 -22.36 22.74
C VAL A 292 10.16 -22.27 24.25
N GLU A 293 9.62 -21.18 24.80
CA GLU A 293 9.49 -21.01 26.24
C GLU A 293 8.35 -21.88 26.77
N GLN A 294 8.58 -22.54 27.91
CA GLN A 294 7.55 -23.36 28.56
C GLN A 294 6.28 -22.56 28.86
N GLN A 295 6.40 -21.25 29.13
CA GLN A 295 5.24 -20.39 29.40
C GLN A 295 4.34 -20.28 28.17
N SER A 296 4.89 -20.08 26.97
CA SER A 296 4.13 -20.03 25.72
C SER A 296 3.33 -21.32 25.48
N LEU A 297 3.90 -22.47 25.83
CA LEU A 297 3.22 -23.77 25.72
C LEU A 297 2.06 -23.93 26.71
N LEU A 298 2.17 -23.31 27.89
CA LEU A 298 1.14 -23.34 28.94
C LEU A 298 0.03 -22.35 28.66
N ASP A 299 0.36 -21.16 28.16
CA ASP A 299 -0.59 -20.09 27.87
C ASP A 299 -1.63 -20.57 26.84
N MET A 300 -1.23 -21.35 25.83
CA MET A 300 -2.14 -21.98 24.87
C MET A 300 -3.18 -22.94 25.49
N ILE A 301 -2.99 -23.39 26.73
CA ILE A 301 -3.95 -24.27 27.45
C ILE A 301 -4.72 -23.49 28.51
N LEU A 302 -4.10 -22.46 29.10
CA LEU A 302 -4.64 -21.73 30.25
C LEU A 302 -5.39 -20.46 29.84
N ASP A 303 -5.10 -19.93 28.65
CA ASP A 303 -5.68 -18.72 28.09
C ASP A 303 -6.25 -19.04 26.69
N ASP A 304 -7.58 -19.06 26.59
CA ASP A 304 -8.30 -19.44 25.37
C ASP A 304 -8.10 -18.42 24.23
N ASP A 305 -7.61 -17.22 24.52
CA ASP A 305 -7.34 -16.15 23.55
C ASP A 305 -5.83 -15.97 23.25
N SER A 306 -4.99 -16.95 23.60
CA SER A 306 -3.55 -16.88 23.35
C SER A 306 -3.18 -17.15 21.89
N ASP A 307 -2.51 -16.18 21.23
CA ASP A 307 -1.86 -16.34 19.92
C ASP A 307 -0.35 -16.65 20.07
N ALA A 308 0.06 -17.26 21.18
CA ALA A 308 1.48 -17.44 21.52
C ALA A 308 2.23 -18.38 20.56
N LEU A 309 1.53 -19.33 19.93
CA LEU A 309 2.12 -20.30 18.99
C LEU A 309 1.51 -20.17 17.59
N THR A 310 2.38 -20.22 16.60
CA THR A 310 2.02 -20.25 15.18
C THR A 310 1.43 -21.60 14.75
N PRO A 311 0.67 -21.65 13.64
CA PRO A 311 0.15 -22.92 13.11
C PRO A 311 1.22 -24.01 12.88
N GLY A 312 2.43 -23.61 12.46
CA GLY A 312 3.56 -24.53 12.27
C GLY A 312 4.05 -25.16 13.58
N GLU A 313 4.12 -24.37 14.66
CA GLU A 313 4.47 -24.84 16.01
C GLU A 313 3.42 -25.80 16.55
N LEU A 314 2.13 -25.45 16.40
CA LEU A 314 1.03 -26.31 16.82
C LEU A 314 1.04 -27.66 16.09
N ALA A 315 1.22 -27.64 14.77
CA ALA A 315 1.30 -28.86 13.96
C ALA A 315 2.50 -29.72 14.35
N HIS A 316 3.66 -29.11 14.65
CA HIS A 316 4.83 -29.84 15.11
C HIS A 316 4.60 -30.48 16.48
N LEU A 317 4.04 -29.73 17.44
CA LEU A 317 3.76 -30.21 18.79
C LEU A 317 2.74 -31.36 18.81
N ASP A 318 1.68 -31.27 18.00
CA ASP A 318 0.71 -32.36 17.85
C ASP A 318 1.36 -33.61 17.24
N ALA A 319 2.16 -33.46 16.18
CA ALA A 319 2.83 -34.57 15.50
C ALA A 319 3.84 -35.32 16.40
N ILE A 320 4.62 -34.61 17.21
CA ILE A 320 5.48 -35.26 18.23
C ILE A 320 4.66 -35.77 19.41
N GLY A 321 3.46 -35.25 19.62
CA GLY A 321 2.58 -35.51 20.74
C GLY A 321 1.74 -36.77 20.54
N ASN A 322 0.45 -36.59 20.29
CA ASN A 322 -0.51 -37.66 20.06
C ASN A 322 -1.21 -37.64 18.69
N ASP A 323 -0.83 -36.70 17.82
CA ASP A 323 -1.18 -36.62 16.39
C ASP A 323 -2.70 -36.72 16.14
N ASN A 324 -3.47 -35.93 16.90
CA ASN A 324 -4.93 -35.94 16.86
C ASN A 324 -5.54 -34.73 16.14
N GLY A 325 -4.70 -33.86 15.58
CA GLY A 325 -5.07 -32.67 14.83
C GLY A 325 -5.29 -31.43 15.68
N ARG A 326 -4.96 -31.45 16.98
CA ARG A 326 -5.04 -30.28 17.86
C ARG A 326 -3.95 -30.35 18.92
N TYR A 327 -3.48 -29.18 19.33
CA TYR A 327 -2.62 -29.09 20.50
C TYR A 327 -3.45 -29.29 21.78
N ASP A 328 -3.07 -30.27 22.60
CA ASP A 328 -3.71 -30.54 23.89
C ASP A 328 -2.71 -30.95 25.00
N VAL A 329 -3.25 -31.21 26.20
CA VAL A 329 -2.46 -31.56 27.39
C VAL A 329 -1.59 -32.81 27.16
N GLY A 330 -2.00 -33.71 26.26
CA GLY A 330 -1.22 -34.87 25.87
C GLY A 330 0.11 -34.49 25.20
N ASP A 331 0.05 -33.50 24.30
CA ASP A 331 1.20 -33.01 23.53
C ASP A 331 2.15 -32.25 24.43
N LEU A 332 1.61 -31.32 25.25
CA LEU A 332 2.38 -30.61 26.26
C LEU A 332 3.13 -31.58 27.20
N ARG A 333 2.42 -32.60 27.70
CA ARG A 333 3.01 -33.59 28.61
C ARG A 333 4.14 -34.36 27.93
N ARG A 334 4.00 -34.68 26.65
CA ARG A 334 5.04 -35.38 25.89
C ARG A 334 6.25 -34.48 25.68
N TRP A 335 6.03 -33.24 25.25
CA TRP A 335 7.11 -32.26 25.08
C TRP A 335 7.89 -32.02 26.37
N LEU A 336 7.20 -31.82 27.51
CA LEU A 336 7.85 -31.59 28.81
C LEU A 336 8.67 -32.79 29.31
N ARG A 337 8.31 -34.02 28.93
CA ARG A 337 9.09 -35.20 29.28
C ARG A 337 10.40 -35.30 28.50
N GLU A 338 10.40 -34.78 27.28
CA GLU A 338 11.53 -34.85 26.38
C GLU A 338 12.47 -33.63 26.57
N ASN A 339 11.93 -32.48 26.97
CA ASN A 339 12.66 -31.20 27.02
C ASN A 339 12.64 -30.48 28.39
N GLY A 340 11.90 -30.98 29.38
CA GLY A 340 11.81 -30.34 30.70
C GLY A 340 13.03 -30.61 31.61
N PRO A 341 13.29 -29.73 32.60
CA PRO A 341 14.27 -30.03 33.64
C PRO A 341 13.76 -31.22 34.46
N GLY A 342 14.53 -32.31 34.47
CA GLY A 342 14.21 -33.56 35.16
C GLY A 342 14.05 -33.43 36.67
#